data_AF-R8YUM6-F1
#
_entry.id   AF-R8YUM6-F1
#
_cell.length_a   1.000
_cell.length_b   1.000
_cell.length_c   1.000
_cell.angle_alpha   90.00
_cell.angle_beta   90.00
_cell.angle_gamma   90.00
#
_symmetry.space_group_name_H-M   'P 1'
#
loop_
_entity.id
_entity.type
_entity.pdbx_description
1 polymer ?
#
loop_
_entity_poly.entity_id
_entity_poly.type
_entity_poly.pdbx_seq_one_letter_code
_entity_poly.pdbx_strand_id
1 'polypeptide(L)'
;MRTNFLRGAKRTQNFANGQANPKTPFREFIGKDEERGLYKVRLGPTIYAANHTLTRVYTIDEAGELIPVSQYTLNTKEWILRNLQTEIKFRRGRELDQILQKTHIPSTDRKAYKMRRGFSGTR
;
A
#
# COMPACT_ATOMS: atom_id res chain seq x y z
N MET A 1 -19.12 -27.29 32.61
CA MET A 1 -19.36 -26.30 31.53
C MET A 1 -18.11 -25.46 31.37
N ARG A 2 -17.38 -25.59 30.25
CA ARG A 2 -16.15 -24.84 29.96
C ARG A 2 -16.21 -24.34 28.52
N THR A 3 -16.28 -23.04 28.32
CA THR A 3 -16.33 -22.36 27.02
C THR A 3 -14.92 -21.93 26.62
N ASN A 4 -14.30 -22.60 25.65
CA ASN A 4 -13.05 -22.15 25.02
C ASN A 4 -13.37 -21.36 23.74
N PHE A 5 -13.25 -20.04 23.79
CA PHE A 5 -13.18 -19.20 22.59
C PHE A 5 -11.72 -19.12 22.13
N LEU A 6 -11.31 -20.00 21.22
CA LEU A 6 -10.07 -19.82 20.46
C LEU A 6 -10.33 -18.77 19.37
N ARG A 7 -10.02 -17.52 19.71
CA ARG A 7 -9.96 -16.39 18.77
C ARG A 7 -8.87 -16.69 17.75
N GLY A 8 -9.27 -17.05 16.53
CA GLY A 8 -8.36 -17.45 15.45
C GLY A 8 -7.24 -16.43 15.23
N ALA A 9 -6.03 -16.81 15.60
CA ALA A 9 -4.82 -16.14 15.16
C ALA A 9 -4.72 -16.34 13.64
N LYS A 10 -4.76 -15.23 12.88
CA LYS A 10 -4.50 -15.26 11.44
C LYS A 10 -3.04 -15.64 11.21
N ARG A 11 -2.83 -16.94 11.01
CA ARG A 11 -1.56 -17.53 10.60
C ARG A 11 -1.17 -16.92 9.26
N THR A 12 -0.13 -16.07 9.26
CA THR A 12 0.52 -15.59 8.04
C THR A 12 1.05 -16.83 7.32
N GLN A 13 0.40 -17.23 6.22
CA GLN A 13 0.89 -18.31 5.39
C GLN A 13 2.07 -17.79 4.56
N ASN A 14 3.26 -18.29 4.87
CA ASN A 14 4.40 -18.22 3.98
C ASN A 14 4.09 -19.12 2.77
N PHE A 15 3.89 -18.53 1.60
CA PHE A 15 3.69 -19.30 0.36
C PHE A 15 5.05 -19.76 -0.17
N ALA A 16 5.34 -21.05 0.03
CA ALA A 16 6.43 -21.74 -0.64
C ALA A 16 5.99 -22.16 -2.06
N ASN A 17 6.86 -21.89 -3.03
CA ASN A 17 7.02 -22.54 -4.34
C ASN A 17 5.79 -22.66 -5.27
N GLY A 18 5.82 -21.87 -6.36
CA GLY A 18 5.66 -22.42 -7.71
C GLY A 18 4.26 -22.67 -8.27
N GLN A 19 3.18 -22.17 -7.67
CA GLN A 19 1.84 -22.24 -8.27
C GLN A 19 1.34 -20.83 -8.64
N ALA A 20 1.22 -20.56 -9.94
CA ALA A 20 0.60 -19.34 -10.45
C ALA A 20 -0.89 -19.35 -10.07
N ASN A 21 -1.23 -18.62 -9.00
CA ASN A 21 -2.60 -18.40 -8.57
C ASN A 21 -3.35 -17.61 -9.68
N PRO A 22 -4.46 -18.10 -10.28
CA PRO A 22 -5.15 -17.43 -11.40
C PRO A 22 -5.87 -16.12 -11.01
N LYS A 23 -5.64 -15.60 -9.79
CA LYS A 23 -6.15 -14.33 -9.28
C LYS A 23 -5.05 -13.49 -8.63
N THR A 24 -3.84 -13.47 -9.17
CA THR A 24 -2.88 -12.43 -8.74
C THR A 24 -3.46 -11.07 -9.11
N PRO A 25 -3.76 -10.20 -8.13
CA PRO A 25 -4.32 -8.89 -8.44
C PRO A 25 -3.30 -8.12 -9.28
N PHE A 26 -3.77 -7.40 -10.31
CA PHE A 26 -2.91 -6.58 -11.16
C PHE A 26 -2.04 -5.59 -10.35
N ARG A 27 -2.50 -5.22 -9.15
CA ARG A 27 -1.83 -4.33 -8.23
C ARG A 27 -1.64 -4.99 -6.87
N GLU A 28 -0.40 -5.08 -6.43
CA GLU A 28 -0.01 -5.71 -5.17
C GLU A 28 0.98 -4.83 -4.42
N PHE A 29 0.73 -4.56 -3.14
CA PHE A 29 1.68 -3.85 -2.29
C PHE A 29 2.74 -4.82 -1.77
N ILE A 30 4.01 -4.51 -2.05
CA ILE A 30 5.15 -5.34 -1.67
C ILE A 30 5.73 -4.89 -0.34
N GLY A 31 5.85 -3.58 -0.14
CA GLY A 31 6.45 -3.04 1.08
C GLY A 31 6.68 -1.54 1.02
N LYS A 32 7.23 -0.99 2.09
CA LYS A 32 7.63 0.42 2.18
C LYS A 32 9.10 0.45 2.58
N ASP A 33 9.87 1.19 1.79
CA ASP A 33 11.22 1.60 2.16
C ASP A 33 11.07 2.80 3.10
N GLU A 34 11.32 2.57 4.40
CA GLU A 34 11.13 3.59 5.42
C GLU A 34 12.20 4.69 5.34
N GLU A 35 13.41 4.36 4.92
CA GLU A 35 14.54 5.30 4.82
C GLU A 35 14.30 6.30 3.68
N ARG A 36 13.81 5.82 2.53
CA ARG A 36 13.53 6.66 1.35
C ARG A 36 12.08 7.16 1.29
N GLY A 37 11.20 6.64 2.15
CA GLY A 37 9.76 6.93 2.12
C GLY A 37 9.06 6.45 0.83
N LEU A 38 9.61 5.41 0.19
CA LEU A 38 9.10 4.87 -1.08
C LEU A 38 8.20 3.66 -0.83
N TYR A 39 7.04 3.67 -1.45
CA TYR A 39 6.10 2.56 -1.46
C TYR A 39 6.40 1.66 -2.65
N LYS A 40 6.68 0.39 -2.41
CA LYS A 40 6.92 -0.65 -3.41
C LYS A 40 5.59 -1.33 -3.76
N VAL A 41 5.19 -1.22 -5.02
CA VAL A 41 3.94 -1.75 -5.55
C VAL A 41 4.24 -2.51 -6.84
N ARG A 42 3.87 -3.78 -6.89
CA ARG A 42 3.92 -4.58 -8.10
C ARG A 42 2.69 -4.28 -8.95
N LEU A 43 2.93 -3.92 -10.21
CA LEU A 43 1.90 -3.71 -11.22
C LEU A 43 2.14 -4.67 -12.39
N GLY A 44 1.35 -5.74 -12.46
CA GLY A 44 1.60 -6.86 -13.37
C GLY A 44 2.99 -7.48 -13.10
N PRO A 45 3.89 -7.55 -14.10
CA PRO A 45 5.23 -8.12 -13.93
C PRO A 45 6.23 -7.17 -13.29
N THR A 46 5.99 -5.86 -13.31
CA THR A 46 6.99 -4.84 -12.92
C THR A 46 6.75 -4.35 -11.50
N ILE A 47 7.82 -4.20 -10.72
CA ILE A 47 7.76 -3.58 -9.40
C ILE A 47 8.14 -2.11 -9.54
N TYR A 48 7.24 -1.24 -9.07
CA TYR A 48 7.46 0.20 -9.01
C TYR A 48 7.68 0.62 -7.56
N ALA A 49 8.57 1.59 -7.36
CA ALA A 49 8.75 2.29 -6.10
C ALA A 49 8.39 3.76 -6.29
N ALA A 50 7.49 4.30 -5.47
CA ALA A 50 7.10 5.69 -5.57
C ALA A 50 6.87 6.34 -4.22
N ASN A 51 7.14 7.64 -4.13
CA ASN A 51 6.77 8.41 -2.96
C ASN A 51 5.26 8.72 -2.97
N HIS A 52 4.72 9.13 -1.83
CA HIS A 52 3.28 9.34 -1.70
C HIS A 52 2.71 10.52 -2.50
N THR A 53 3.56 11.45 -2.94
CA THR A 53 3.17 12.56 -3.83
C THR A 53 3.33 12.19 -5.31
N LEU A 54 3.87 11.00 -5.63
CA LEU A 54 4.14 10.52 -6.99
C LEU A 54 5.07 11.41 -7.81
N THR A 55 5.84 12.28 -7.15
CA THR A 55 6.84 13.13 -7.82
C THR A 55 8.09 12.35 -8.19
N ARG A 56 8.35 11.23 -7.52
CA ARG A 56 9.45 10.31 -7.80
C ARG A 56 8.89 8.91 -7.98
N VAL A 57 9.06 8.36 -9.18
CA VAL A 57 8.65 7.01 -9.55
C VAL A 57 9.85 6.27 -10.14
N TYR A 58 10.10 5.08 -9.63
CA TYR A 58 11.18 4.19 -10.03
C TYR A 58 10.61 2.82 -10.39
N THR A 59 11.30 2.10 -11.27
CA THR A 59 11.19 0.66 -11.39
C THR A 59 12.30 0.00 -10.58
N ILE A 60 12.04 -1.20 -10.08
CA ILE A 60 13.02 -2.02 -9.38
C ILE A 60 13.41 -3.16 -10.32
N ASP A 61 14.71 -3.32 -10.56
CA ASP A 61 15.25 -4.44 -11.33
C ASP A 61 15.42 -5.71 -10.46
N GLU A 62 15.98 -6.78 -11.04
CA GLU A 62 16.24 -8.03 -10.32
C GLU A 62 17.33 -7.87 -9.23
N ALA A 63 18.24 -6.92 -9.40
CA ALA A 63 19.29 -6.60 -8.42
C ALA A 63 18.77 -5.75 -7.24
N GLY A 64 17.58 -5.15 -7.38
CA GLY A 64 16.97 -4.28 -6.37
C GLY A 64 17.29 -2.80 -6.55
N GLU A 65 17.95 -2.42 -7.66
CA GLU A 65 18.32 -1.04 -7.97
C GLU A 65 17.10 -0.21 -8.41
N LEU A 66 17.10 1.07 -8.02
CA LEU A 66 16.02 2.00 -8.35
C LEU A 66 16.31 2.74 -9.66
N ILE A 67 15.62 2.36 -10.72
CA ILE A 67 15.75 3.00 -12.03
C ILE A 67 14.64 4.03 -12.20
N PRO A 68 14.95 5.33 -12.39
CA PRO A 68 13.92 6.36 -12.53
C PRO A 68 13.07 6.15 -13.78
N VAL A 69 11.75 6.26 -13.64
CA VAL A 69 10.82 6.16 -14.77
C VAL A 69 10.69 7.52 -15.44
N SER A 70 10.81 7.56 -16.77
CA SER A 70 10.69 8.80 -17.53
C SER A 70 9.27 9.36 -17.50
N GLN A 71 9.14 10.69 -17.51
CA GLN A 71 7.85 11.38 -17.58
C GLN A 71 7.05 10.99 -18.83
N TYR A 72 7.73 10.80 -19.97
CA TYR A 72 7.11 10.29 -21.19
C TYR A 72 6.39 8.96 -20.97
N THR A 73 7.01 8.04 -20.23
CA THR A 73 6.42 6.73 -19.92
C THR A 73 5.21 6.87 -19.00
N LEU A 74 5.30 7.73 -17.98
CA LEU A 74 4.20 7.99 -17.05
C LEU A 74 3.00 8.63 -17.72
N ASN A 75 3.24 9.55 -18.67
CA ASN A 75 2.18 10.19 -19.46
C ASN A 75 1.56 9.22 -20.48
N THR A 76 2.37 8.39 -21.14
CA THR A 76 1.86 7.40 -22.09
C THR A 76 1.10 6.26 -21.38
N LYS A 77 1.52 5.91 -20.16
CA LYS A 77 0.97 4.82 -19.35
C LYS A 77 0.38 5.38 -18.05
N GLU A 78 -0.62 6.25 -18.16
CA GLU A 78 -1.28 6.91 -17.02
C GLU A 78 -1.81 5.92 -15.96
N TRP A 79 -2.12 4.69 -16.38
CA TRP A 79 -2.56 3.63 -15.49
C TRP A 79 -1.53 3.32 -14.39
N ILE A 80 -0.23 3.57 -14.61
CA ILE A 80 0.82 3.40 -13.61
C ILE A 80 0.54 4.34 -12.43
N LEU A 81 0.46 5.65 -12.70
CA LEU A 81 0.22 6.66 -11.67
C LEU A 81 -1.10 6.45 -10.96
N ARG A 82 -2.18 6.15 -11.71
CA ARG A 82 -3.50 5.88 -11.13
C ARG A 82 -3.46 4.72 -10.13
N ASN A 83 -2.78 3.63 -10.47
CA ASN A 83 -2.69 2.46 -9.59
C ASN A 83 -1.79 2.73 -8.40
N LEU A 84 -0.63 3.35 -8.59
CA LEU A 84 0.26 3.76 -7.49
C LEU A 84 -0.47 4.68 -6.52
N GLN A 85 -1.16 5.71 -7.02
CA GLN A 85 -1.93 6.63 -6.20
C GLN A 85 -2.95 5.89 -5.34
N THR A 86 -3.70 4.98 -5.96
CA THR A 86 -4.77 4.25 -5.27
C THR A 86 -4.21 3.35 -4.17
N GLU A 87 -3.17 2.57 -4.47
CA GLU A 87 -2.56 1.67 -3.47
C GLU A 87 -1.91 2.47 -2.34
N ILE A 88 -1.11 3.48 -2.67
CA ILE A 88 -0.40 4.28 -1.68
C ILE A 88 -1.40 5.04 -0.79
N LYS A 89 -2.47 5.61 -1.36
CA LYS A 89 -3.53 6.26 -0.57
C LYS A 89 -4.20 5.27 0.37
N PHE A 90 -4.50 4.05 -0.09
CA PHE A 90 -5.08 3.00 0.73
C PHE A 90 -4.14 2.61 1.89
N ARG A 91 -2.86 2.37 1.61
CA ARG A 91 -1.86 2.01 2.63
C ARG A 91 -1.68 3.12 3.65
N ARG A 92 -1.56 4.37 3.21
CA ARG A 92 -1.48 5.54 4.09
C ARG A 92 -2.72 5.71 4.98
N GLY A 93 -3.91 5.43 4.45
CA GLY A 93 -5.14 5.44 5.25
C GLY A 93 -5.09 4.41 6.37
N ARG A 94 -4.59 3.20 6.08
CA ARG A 94 -4.42 2.14 7.08
C ARG A 94 -3.34 2.45 8.11
N GLU A 95 -2.20 2.97 7.67
CA GLU A 95 -1.12 3.44 8.57
C GLU A 95 -1.66 4.50 9.52
N LEU A 96 -2.38 5.50 8.99
CA LEU A 96 -3.00 6.54 9.80
C LEU A 96 -4.00 5.97 10.81
N ASP A 97 -4.85 5.02 10.39
CA ASP A 97 -5.80 4.38 11.30
C ASP A 97 -5.13 3.64 12.45
N GLN A 98 -4.04 2.91 12.18
CA GLN A 98 -3.27 2.24 13.22
C GLN A 98 -2.63 3.24 14.19
N ILE A 99 -2.10 4.34 13.69
CA ILE A 99 -1.53 5.42 14.52
C ILE A 99 -2.62 6.02 15.41
N LEU A 100 -3.76 6.42 14.83
CA LEU A 100 -4.86 7.02 15.57
C LEU A 100 -5.51 6.06 16.58
N GLN A 101 -5.50 4.75 16.31
CA GLN A 101 -5.96 3.74 17.28
C GLN A 101 -5.09 3.66 18.52
N LYS A 102 -3.78 3.91 18.40
CA LYS A 102 -2.84 3.94 19.53
C LYS A 102 -2.92 5.22 20.35
N THR A 103 -3.61 6.24 19.86
CA THR A 103 -3.82 7.50 20.60
C THR A 103 -5.06 7.43 21.50
N HIS A 104 -5.08 8.23 22.56
CA HIS A 104 -6.26 8.45 23.42
C HIS A 104 -7.28 9.44 22.80
N ILE A 105 -7.22 9.67 21.49
CA ILE A 105 -8.09 10.64 20.82
C ILE A 105 -9.50 10.03 20.67
N PRO A 106 -10.58 10.75 21.04
CA PRO A 106 -11.96 10.30 20.85
C PRO A 106 -12.27 9.95 19.40
N SER A 107 -13.22 9.02 19.18
CA SER A 107 -13.61 8.55 17.84
C SER A 107 -14.09 9.68 16.92
N THR A 108 -14.84 10.65 17.46
CA THR A 108 -15.33 11.84 16.74
C THR A 108 -14.18 12.66 16.18
N ASP A 109 -13.15 12.93 16.98
CA ASP A 109 -11.99 13.72 16.59
C ASP A 109 -11.12 12.98 15.57
N ARG A 110 -10.95 11.66 15.75
CA ARG A 110 -10.26 10.81 14.74
C ARG A 110 -10.97 10.87 13.39
N LYS A 111 -12.31 10.80 13.38
CA LYS A 111 -13.11 10.91 12.16
C LYS A 111 -12.95 12.29 11.51
N ALA A 112 -13.07 13.37 12.29
CA ALA A 112 -12.88 14.73 11.79
C ALA A 112 -11.47 14.94 11.23
N TYR A 113 -10.43 14.41 11.89
CA TYR A 113 -9.05 14.47 11.42
C TYR A 113 -8.87 13.77 10.06
N LYS A 114 -9.41 12.55 9.90
CA LYS A 114 -9.35 11.81 8.63
C LYS A 114 -10.07 12.51 7.49
N MET A 115 -11.19 13.18 7.78
CA MET A 115 -11.93 13.99 6.80
C MET A 115 -11.09 15.17 6.31
N ARG A 116 -10.49 15.95 7.22
CA ARG A 116 -9.61 17.08 6.87
C ARG A 116 -8.41 16.65 6.03
N ARG A 117 -7.93 15.42 6.19
CA ARG A 117 -6.79 14.84 5.46
C ARG A 117 -7.18 14.09 4.18
N GLY A 118 -8.46 14.08 3.79
CA GLY A 118 -8.92 13.45 2.56
C GLY A 118 -8.87 11.91 2.56
N PHE A 119 -8.79 11.28 3.74
CA PHE A 119 -8.79 9.82 3.91
C PHE A 119 -10.19 9.23 4.07
N SER A 120 -11.17 10.04 4.50
CA SER A 120 -12.58 9.66 4.52
C SER A 120 -13.40 10.76 3.86
N GLY A 121 -14.06 10.44 2.75
CA GLY A 121 -15.08 11.29 2.15
C GLY A 121 -16.39 11.15 2.92
N THR A 122 -17.05 12.28 3.16
CA THR A 122 -18.47 12.36 3.53
C THR A 122 -19.29 11.48 2.59
N ARG A 123 -20.07 10.59 3.19
CA ARG A 123 -21.05 9.77 2.49
C ARG A 123 -22.26 10.63 2.14
#